data_AF-A0A562T768-F1
#
_entry.id   AF-A0A562T768-F1
#
_cell.length_a   1.000
_cell.length_b   1.000
_cell.length_c   1.000
_cell.angle_alpha   90.00
_cell.angle_beta   90.00
_cell.angle_gamma   90.00
#
_symmetry.space_group_name_H-M   'P 1'
#
loop_
_entity.id
_entity.type
_entity.pdbx_description
1 polymer ?
#
loop_
_entity_poly.entity_id
_entity_poly.type
_entity_poly.pdbx_seq_one_letter_code
_entity_poly.pdbx_strand_id
1 'polypeptide(L)'
;MTSDTAEAAGQPDQPVRRQRSLAGRLVLVAALWSTLALAVGGVFLVSLYRAAGERAFDAQLDVHLKTILAEMLPDAVSQLQMTKAADIQTPRSLGEPRFSLPLSGWYWTVRRTGDSDLLFASPSLVGDPLNVPDLGEKDAMASFVEGPANQEVRVLQRRIEVDGQSLVIAVAAATADFRAELNEFSRSVAITLVVIWIGLVGAIFLQVKVGLRPLARLRSSLADVREGKADRIDEDLPSELAPLAVELNALIVSNKEIVERSRTHVGNLAHGLKTPLSVIANEARSTEGPFASKVAEQAQVMSTQIQHHLERARMAAQRRVIGVSADVEPALARLVRAMAKINRDRLDDIAFSCPDGLKFRGEQQDLEEMAGNLIDNACKWAGTHVAVSVQKVESGHSARALFEVLVEDDGPGLSEEERKVAVKRGRRLDETVPGTGLGLSIVADLAALYGGELALERSQLGGLKARLVLPLL
;
A
#
# COMPACT_ATOMS: atom_id res chain seq x y z
N MET A 1 24.96 19.72 49.01
CA MET A 1 24.47 18.31 49.06
C MET A 1 23.00 18.35 48.70
N THR A 2 22.54 17.34 47.94
CA THR A 2 21.16 17.09 47.43
C THR A 2 20.68 18.09 46.35
N SER A 3 20.80 17.79 45.05
CA SER A 3 20.08 16.80 44.20
C SER A 3 18.93 17.48 43.47
N ASP A 4 19.12 17.76 42.18
CA ASP A 4 18.01 18.10 41.28
C ASP A 4 18.28 17.45 39.92
N THR A 5 17.87 16.19 39.83
CA THR A 5 17.78 15.41 38.59
C THR A 5 16.37 15.62 38.03
N ALA A 6 16.21 16.57 37.12
CA ALA A 6 15.01 16.68 36.30
C ALA A 6 15.10 15.69 35.14
N GLU A 7 14.46 14.56 35.36
CA GLU A 7 14.27 13.43 34.45
C GLU A 7 13.45 13.90 33.23
N ALA A 8 14.09 13.94 32.06
CA ALA A 8 13.43 14.18 30.78
C ALA A 8 12.59 12.94 30.41
N ALA A 9 11.33 12.95 30.82
CA ALA A 9 10.36 11.94 30.44
C ALA A 9 10.14 11.97 28.91
N GLY A 10 10.68 10.95 28.23
CA GLY A 10 10.39 10.67 26.83
C GLY A 10 8.90 10.44 26.61
N GLN A 11 8.32 11.19 25.67
CA GLN A 11 6.97 10.93 25.18
C GLN A 11 6.92 9.53 24.54
N PRO A 12 5.89 8.71 24.84
CA PRO A 12 5.76 7.41 24.23
C PRO A 12 5.46 7.55 22.73
N ASP A 13 6.22 6.80 21.92
CA ASP A 13 5.99 6.59 20.50
C ASP A 13 4.51 6.35 20.21
N GLN A 14 3.85 7.31 19.56
CA GLN A 14 2.50 7.08 19.05
C GLN A 14 2.58 5.97 17.99
N PRO A 15 1.76 4.91 18.09
CA PRO A 15 1.77 3.86 17.11
C PRO A 15 1.36 4.45 15.76
N VAL A 16 2.30 4.44 14.81
CA VAL A 16 2.07 4.81 13.41
C VAL A 16 0.88 4.02 12.91
N ARG A 17 -0.28 4.68 12.78
CA ARG A 17 -1.51 4.10 12.22
C ARG A 17 -1.15 3.58 10.84
N ARG A 18 -1.00 2.26 10.68
CA ARG A 18 -0.86 1.58 9.39
C ARG A 18 -1.99 2.07 8.49
N GLN A 19 -1.69 2.99 7.58
CA GLN A 19 -2.67 3.48 6.62
C GLN A 19 -3.10 2.30 5.77
N ARG A 20 -4.33 1.84 5.97
CA ARG A 20 -4.88 0.67 5.27
C ARG A 20 -4.98 1.02 3.78
N SER A 21 -4.32 0.25 2.93
CA SER A 21 -4.34 0.40 1.47
C SER A 21 -5.76 0.48 0.94
N LEU A 22 -6.07 1.51 0.13
CA LEU A 22 -7.37 1.68 -0.53
C LEU A 22 -7.74 0.45 -1.36
N ALA A 23 -6.77 -0.14 -2.06
CA ALA A 23 -6.93 -1.37 -2.83
C ALA A 23 -7.44 -2.53 -1.95
N GLY A 24 -6.82 -2.71 -0.78
CA GLY A 24 -7.23 -3.76 0.16
C GLY A 24 -8.63 -3.54 0.72
N ARG A 25 -9.04 -2.29 0.93
CA ARG A 25 -10.40 -1.95 1.40
C ARG A 25 -11.44 -2.25 0.31
N LEU A 26 -11.17 -1.87 -0.94
CA LEU A 26 -12.08 -2.14 -2.05
C LEU A 26 -12.30 -3.64 -2.25
N VAL A 27 -11.23 -4.44 -2.25
CA VAL A 27 -11.32 -5.90 -2.40
C VAL A 27 -12.06 -6.52 -1.20
N LEU A 28 -11.80 -6.06 0.02
CA LEU A 28 -12.47 -6.59 1.22
C LEU A 28 -13.97 -6.29 1.22
N VAL A 29 -14.36 -5.05 0.90
CA VAL A 29 -15.77 -4.66 0.83
C VAL A 29 -16.48 -5.44 -0.26
N ALA A 30 -15.86 -5.59 -1.43
CA ALA A 30 -16.41 -6.40 -2.52
C ALA A 30 -16.56 -7.86 -2.10
N ALA A 31 -15.54 -8.47 -1.51
CA ALA A 31 -15.61 -9.85 -1.03
C ALA A 31 -16.71 -10.05 0.01
N LEU A 32 -16.91 -9.09 0.93
CA LEU A 32 -17.98 -9.14 1.92
C LEU A 32 -19.37 -9.13 1.26
N TRP A 33 -19.60 -8.19 0.34
CA TRP A 33 -20.86 -8.10 -0.39
C TRP A 33 -21.12 -9.31 -1.28
N SER A 34 -20.10 -9.81 -1.99
CA SER A 34 -20.19 -11.04 -2.77
C SER A 34 -20.53 -12.25 -1.90
N THR A 35 -19.93 -12.36 -0.72
CA THR A 35 -20.23 -13.43 0.24
C THR A 35 -21.69 -13.35 0.69
N LEU A 36 -22.16 -12.17 1.08
CA LEU A 36 -23.53 -11.95 1.53
C LEU A 36 -24.54 -12.27 0.43
N ALA A 37 -24.32 -11.74 -0.78
CA ALA A 37 -25.21 -11.95 -1.91
C ALA A 37 -25.29 -13.44 -2.31
N LEU A 38 -24.15 -14.14 -2.39
CA LEU A 38 -24.11 -15.56 -2.73
C LEU A 38 -24.70 -16.43 -1.62
N ALA A 39 -24.48 -16.10 -0.35
CA ALA A 39 -25.08 -16.83 0.78
C ALA A 39 -26.61 -16.70 0.78
N VAL A 40 -27.13 -15.48 0.59
CA VAL A 40 -28.58 -15.25 0.48
C VAL A 40 -29.16 -15.99 -0.73
N GLY A 41 -28.50 -15.91 -1.88
CA GLY A 41 -28.91 -16.63 -3.09
C GLY A 41 -28.92 -18.16 -2.90
N GLY A 42 -27.90 -18.70 -2.23
CA GLY A 42 -27.81 -20.12 -1.91
C GLY A 42 -28.92 -20.60 -0.97
N VAL A 43 -29.17 -19.87 0.13
CA VAL A 43 -30.26 -20.17 1.06
C VAL A 43 -31.62 -20.11 0.36
N PHE A 44 -31.82 -19.09 -0.47
CA PHE A 44 -33.05 -18.94 -1.24
C PHE A 44 -33.28 -20.09 -2.23
N LEU A 45 -32.24 -20.49 -2.97
CA LEU A 45 -32.32 -21.57 -3.94
C LEU A 45 -32.60 -22.93 -3.29
N VAL A 46 -31.90 -23.24 -2.19
CA VAL A 46 -32.13 -24.48 -1.42
C VAL A 46 -33.52 -24.49 -0.80
N SER A 47 -34.00 -23.36 -0.30
CA SER A 47 -35.37 -23.21 0.23
C SER A 47 -36.43 -23.46 -0.84
N LEU A 48 -36.27 -22.90 -2.04
CA LEU A 48 -37.18 -23.13 -3.16
C LEU A 48 -37.21 -24.60 -3.59
N TYR A 49 -36.04 -25.24 -3.69
CA TYR A 49 -35.95 -26.65 -4.06
C TYR A 49 -36.59 -27.55 -2.98
N ARG A 50 -36.31 -27.28 -1.69
CA ARG A 50 -36.95 -27.98 -0.57
C ARG A 50 -38.47 -27.84 -0.62
N ALA A 51 -39.00 -26.62 -0.78
CA ALA A 51 -40.44 -26.37 -0.83
C ALA A 51 -41.10 -27.01 -2.06
N ALA A 52 -40.42 -27.04 -3.21
CA ALA A 52 -40.88 -27.75 -4.39
C ALA A 52 -40.90 -29.28 -4.17
N GLY A 53 -39.86 -29.82 -3.53
CA GLY A 53 -39.76 -31.23 -3.18
C GLY A 53 -40.83 -31.67 -2.17
N GLU A 54 -41.06 -30.90 -1.11
CA GLU A 54 -42.14 -31.18 -0.15
C GLU A 54 -43.52 -31.19 -0.82
N ARG A 55 -43.80 -30.25 -1.73
CA ARG A 55 -45.05 -30.25 -2.52
C ARG A 55 -45.18 -31.46 -3.44
N ALA A 56 -44.09 -31.88 -4.09
CA ALA A 56 -44.09 -33.06 -4.94
C ALA A 56 -44.32 -34.34 -4.11
N PHE A 57 -43.70 -34.42 -2.93
CA PHE A 57 -43.88 -35.50 -1.98
C PHE A 57 -45.34 -35.59 -1.49
N ASP A 58 -45.93 -34.44 -1.12
CA ASP A 58 -47.33 -34.37 -0.70
C ASP A 58 -48.30 -34.77 -1.83
N ALA A 59 -48.02 -34.37 -3.08
CA ALA A 59 -48.80 -34.79 -4.24
C ALA A 59 -48.71 -36.30 -4.49
N GLN A 60 -47.54 -36.90 -4.30
CA GLN A 60 -47.36 -38.36 -4.39
C GLN A 60 -48.16 -39.09 -3.30
N LEU A 61 -48.12 -38.61 -2.06
CA LEU A 61 -48.92 -39.18 -0.97
C LEU A 61 -50.43 -39.05 -1.23
N ASP A 62 -50.90 -37.94 -1.82
CA ASP A 62 -52.31 -37.75 -2.18
C ASP A 62 -52.79 -38.76 -3.23
N VAL A 63 -51.94 -39.12 -4.19
CA VAL A 63 -52.25 -40.18 -5.17
C VAL A 63 -52.44 -41.52 -4.46
N HIS A 64 -51.51 -41.92 -3.58
CA HIS A 64 -51.63 -43.17 -2.81
C HIS A 64 -52.83 -43.16 -1.86
N LEU A 65 -53.12 -42.01 -1.24
CA LEU A 65 -54.30 -41.83 -0.40
C LEU A 65 -55.59 -42.06 -1.19
N LYS A 66 -55.69 -41.50 -2.41
CA LYS A 66 -56.83 -41.74 -3.31
C LYS A 66 -56.93 -43.20 -3.75
N THR A 67 -55.81 -43.89 -3.98
CA THR A 67 -55.80 -45.33 -4.28
C THR A 67 -56.31 -46.15 -3.10
N ILE A 68 -55.89 -45.85 -1.87
CA ILE A 68 -56.39 -46.50 -0.65
C ILE A 68 -57.89 -46.25 -0.51
N LEU A 69 -58.33 -45.00 -0.70
CA LEU A 69 -59.74 -44.63 -0.63
C LEU A 69 -60.60 -45.41 -1.65
N ALA A 70 -60.13 -45.52 -2.89
CA ALA A 70 -60.83 -46.25 -3.95
C ALA A 70 -60.97 -47.74 -3.65
N GLU A 71 -59.96 -48.36 -3.05
CA GLU A 71 -59.97 -49.78 -2.66
C GLU A 71 -60.81 -50.03 -1.40
N MET A 72 -60.88 -49.07 -0.47
CA MET A 72 -61.74 -49.17 0.72
C MET A 72 -63.24 -49.08 0.40
N LEU A 73 -63.57 -48.32 -0.65
CA LEU A 73 -64.95 -47.98 -1.03
C LEU A 73 -65.23 -48.32 -2.51
N PRO A 74 -65.09 -49.59 -2.93
CA PRO A 74 -65.26 -49.99 -4.33
C PRO A 74 -66.69 -49.71 -4.84
N ASP A 75 -67.67 -49.80 -3.94
CA ASP A 75 -69.08 -49.56 -4.25
C ASP A 75 -69.45 -48.07 -4.27
N ALA A 76 -68.69 -47.19 -3.61
CA ALA A 76 -68.97 -45.74 -3.59
C ALA A 76 -68.75 -45.09 -4.97
N VAL A 77 -67.86 -45.65 -5.80
CA VAL A 77 -67.68 -45.24 -7.21
C VAL A 77 -68.86 -45.70 -8.08
N SER A 78 -69.55 -46.77 -7.67
CA SER A 78 -70.71 -47.35 -8.37
C SER A 78 -72.06 -46.79 -7.89
N GLN A 79 -72.08 -46.00 -6.80
CA GLN A 79 -73.28 -45.57 -6.07
C GLN A 79 -74.02 -44.34 -6.64
N LEU A 80 -73.92 -44.07 -7.95
CA LEU A 80 -74.93 -43.24 -8.60
C LEU A 80 -76.31 -43.92 -8.65
N GLN A 81 -76.44 -45.18 -8.21
CA GLN A 81 -77.72 -45.87 -8.03
C GLN A 81 -77.77 -46.71 -6.73
N MET A 82 -78.61 -46.22 -5.81
CA MET A 82 -79.32 -46.94 -4.73
C MET A 82 -78.63 -47.21 -3.36
N THR A 83 -79.39 -46.80 -2.34
CA THR A 83 -79.39 -47.07 -0.89
C THR A 83 -78.87 -48.44 -0.45
N LYS A 84 -77.55 -48.58 -0.29
CA LYS A 84 -76.93 -49.64 0.53
C LYS A 84 -75.76 -49.01 1.30
N ALA A 85 -75.61 -49.34 2.58
CA ALA A 85 -74.45 -48.90 3.35
C ALA A 85 -73.18 -49.38 2.65
N ALA A 86 -72.22 -48.48 2.43
CA ALA A 86 -70.90 -48.78 1.92
C ALA A 86 -70.20 -49.75 2.88
N ASP A 87 -69.94 -50.96 2.40
CA ASP A 87 -69.17 -51.94 3.17
C ASP A 87 -67.70 -51.51 3.16
N ILE A 88 -67.18 -51.07 4.31
CA ILE A 88 -65.80 -50.60 4.42
C ILE A 88 -64.89 -51.83 4.40
N GLN A 89 -64.17 -52.05 3.30
CA GLN A 89 -63.30 -53.20 3.14
C GLN A 89 -61.84 -52.87 3.47
N THR A 90 -61.12 -53.87 3.98
CA THR A 90 -59.65 -53.81 4.14
C THR A 90 -59.00 -53.62 2.76
N PRO A 91 -58.17 -52.60 2.53
CA PRO A 91 -57.42 -52.48 1.29
C PRO A 91 -56.48 -53.68 1.10
N ARG A 92 -56.59 -54.38 -0.04
CA ARG A 92 -55.76 -55.58 -0.32
C ARG A 92 -54.74 -55.35 -1.42
N SER A 93 -55.05 -54.54 -2.43
CA SER A 93 -54.15 -54.30 -3.57
C SER A 93 -53.91 -52.81 -3.84
N LEU A 94 -52.88 -52.25 -3.22
CA LEU A 94 -52.55 -50.81 -3.31
C LEU A 94 -51.58 -50.44 -4.44
N GLY A 95 -51.16 -51.41 -5.27
CA GLY A 95 -50.22 -51.18 -6.38
C GLY A 95 -48.78 -50.82 -5.98
N GLU A 96 -48.52 -50.57 -4.69
CA GLU A 96 -47.20 -50.26 -4.13
C GLU A 96 -46.78 -51.35 -3.14
N PRO A 97 -45.85 -52.25 -3.51
CA PRO A 97 -45.39 -53.36 -2.67
C PRO A 97 -44.77 -52.92 -1.34
N ARG A 98 -44.26 -51.68 -1.24
CA ARG A 98 -43.64 -51.20 0.00
C ARG A 98 -44.63 -51.15 1.16
N PHE A 99 -45.95 -51.04 0.93
CA PHE A 99 -46.92 -51.10 2.03
C PHE A 99 -47.05 -52.48 2.70
N SER A 100 -46.58 -53.57 2.07
CA SER A 100 -46.60 -54.92 2.67
C SER A 100 -45.24 -55.36 3.23
N LEU A 101 -44.15 -54.70 2.84
CA LEU A 101 -42.80 -55.00 3.33
C LEU A 101 -42.61 -54.45 4.76
N PRO A 102 -42.23 -55.28 5.75
CA PRO A 102 -41.94 -54.83 7.11
C PRO A 102 -40.92 -53.69 7.14
N LEU A 103 -41.20 -52.62 7.88
CA LEU A 103 -40.30 -51.48 8.08
C LEU A 103 -39.78 -50.83 6.77
N SER A 104 -40.58 -50.87 5.70
CA SER A 104 -40.22 -50.32 4.39
C SER A 104 -40.11 -48.80 4.33
N GLY A 105 -40.54 -48.09 5.37
CA GLY A 105 -40.69 -46.65 5.35
C GLY A 105 -42.02 -46.17 4.75
N TRP A 106 -42.87 -47.06 4.24
CA TRP A 106 -44.16 -46.71 3.63
C TRP A 106 -45.31 -47.28 4.45
N TYR A 107 -46.18 -46.41 4.94
CA TYR A 107 -47.22 -46.77 5.91
C TYR A 107 -48.56 -46.16 5.53
N TRP A 108 -49.64 -46.83 5.92
CA TRP A 108 -50.96 -46.23 5.92
C TRP A 108 -51.76 -46.72 7.12
N THR A 109 -52.65 -45.87 7.61
CA THR A 109 -53.56 -46.18 8.72
C THR A 109 -54.92 -45.57 8.48
N VAL A 110 -55.95 -46.25 8.93
CA VAL A 110 -57.34 -45.77 8.96
C VAL A 110 -57.81 -45.82 10.40
N ARG A 111 -58.32 -44.71 10.92
CA ARG A 111 -58.88 -44.60 12.27
C ARG A 111 -60.18 -43.82 12.25
N ARG A 112 -61.02 -43.99 13.27
CA ARG A 112 -62.20 -43.12 13.46
C ARG A 112 -61.76 -41.77 14.03
N THR A 113 -62.43 -40.69 13.64
CA THR A 113 -62.19 -39.37 14.22
C THR A 113 -62.52 -39.39 15.72
N GLY A 114 -61.57 -38.98 16.57
CA GLY A 114 -61.75 -38.93 18.03
C GLY A 114 -61.46 -40.24 18.78
N ASP A 115 -61.09 -41.30 18.07
CA ASP A 115 -60.70 -42.60 18.64
C ASP A 115 -59.21 -42.88 18.36
N SER A 116 -58.49 -43.44 19.32
CA SER A 116 -57.10 -43.89 19.14
C SER A 116 -57.00 -45.26 18.50
N ASP A 117 -58.10 -46.02 18.43
CA ASP A 117 -58.10 -47.37 17.88
C ASP A 117 -57.97 -47.36 16.35
N LEU A 118 -56.99 -48.13 15.86
CA LEU A 118 -56.75 -48.34 14.44
C LEU A 118 -57.79 -49.31 13.88
N LEU A 119 -58.55 -48.90 12.87
CA LEU A 119 -59.45 -49.77 12.13
C LEU A 119 -58.67 -50.68 11.18
N PHE A 120 -57.78 -50.08 10.40
CA PHE A 120 -56.93 -50.76 9.43
C PHE A 120 -55.55 -50.13 9.41
N ALA A 121 -54.54 -50.95 9.16
CA ALA A 121 -53.14 -50.52 9.13
C ALA A 121 -52.37 -51.33 8.10
N SER A 122 -51.34 -50.73 7.51
CA SER A 122 -50.43 -51.42 6.60
C SER A 122 -49.64 -52.52 7.34
N PRO A 123 -49.42 -53.70 6.73
CA PRO A 123 -48.55 -54.74 7.30
C PRO A 123 -47.13 -54.26 7.59
N SER A 124 -46.66 -53.24 6.87
CA SER A 124 -45.35 -52.61 7.06
C SER A 124 -45.12 -52.00 8.45
N LEU A 125 -46.18 -51.65 9.20
CA LEU A 125 -46.09 -51.04 10.55
C LEU A 125 -45.58 -52.01 11.63
N VAL A 126 -45.70 -53.33 11.42
CA VAL A 126 -45.23 -54.38 12.37
C VAL A 126 -45.68 -54.14 13.82
N GLY A 127 -46.88 -53.57 14.02
CA GLY A 127 -47.46 -53.31 15.35
C GLY A 127 -46.97 -52.05 16.07
N ASP A 128 -46.13 -51.22 15.44
CA ASP A 128 -45.75 -49.89 15.94
C ASP A 128 -46.75 -48.84 15.41
N PRO A 129 -47.57 -48.21 16.27
CA PRO A 129 -48.58 -47.26 15.81
C PRO A 129 -47.93 -45.96 15.32
N LEU A 130 -48.26 -45.57 14.08
CA LEU A 130 -47.82 -44.29 13.54
C LEU A 130 -48.46 -43.14 14.33
N ASN A 131 -47.67 -42.48 15.19
CA ASN A 131 -48.17 -41.43 16.09
C ASN A 131 -48.36 -40.08 15.39
N VAL A 132 -49.45 -39.99 14.61
CA VAL A 132 -49.75 -38.80 13.82
C VAL A 132 -50.60 -37.77 14.57
N PRO A 133 -50.29 -36.47 14.45
CA PRO A 133 -51.03 -35.41 15.13
C PRO A 133 -52.51 -35.42 14.77
N ASP A 134 -53.34 -34.86 15.65
CA ASP A 134 -54.78 -34.72 15.39
C ASP A 134 -55.05 -33.65 14.32
N LEU A 135 -55.99 -33.94 13.43
CA LEU A 135 -56.42 -33.04 12.35
C LEU A 135 -57.18 -31.82 12.91
N GLY A 136 -57.78 -31.93 14.10
CA GLY A 136 -58.62 -30.88 14.67
C GLY A 136 -59.79 -30.55 13.73
N GLU A 137 -60.01 -29.28 13.40
CA GLU A 137 -61.06 -28.86 12.46
C GLU A 137 -60.65 -28.98 10.97
N LYS A 138 -59.40 -29.34 10.67
CA LYS A 138 -58.92 -29.40 9.27
C LYS A 138 -59.36 -30.68 8.57
N ASP A 139 -59.69 -30.57 7.28
CA ASP A 139 -60.03 -31.72 6.43
C ASP A 139 -58.80 -32.49 5.96
N ALA A 140 -57.65 -31.83 5.85
CA ALA A 140 -56.39 -32.46 5.51
C ALA A 140 -55.22 -31.76 6.20
N MET A 141 -54.19 -32.54 6.53
CA MET A 141 -52.97 -32.04 7.14
C MET A 141 -51.79 -32.85 6.66
N ALA A 142 -50.70 -32.16 6.37
CA ALA A 142 -49.45 -32.76 6.00
C ALA A 142 -48.42 -32.39 7.10
N SER A 143 -47.83 -33.38 7.76
CA SER A 143 -46.81 -33.19 8.81
C SER A 143 -45.60 -34.12 8.65
N PHE A 144 -44.52 -33.82 9.38
CA PHE A 144 -43.39 -34.73 9.60
C PHE A 144 -43.58 -35.42 10.96
N VAL A 145 -43.37 -36.73 11.01
CA VAL A 145 -43.63 -37.56 12.19
C VAL A 145 -42.52 -38.62 12.32
N GLU A 146 -42.27 -39.09 13.53
CA GLU A 146 -41.43 -40.28 13.76
C GLU A 146 -42.25 -41.54 13.47
N GLY A 147 -41.81 -42.30 12.46
CA GLY A 147 -42.37 -43.60 12.12
C GLY A 147 -41.60 -44.74 12.79
N PRO A 148 -41.97 -46.00 12.46
CA PRO A 148 -41.33 -47.18 13.00
C PRO A 148 -39.81 -47.16 12.83
N ALA A 149 -39.09 -47.65 13.84
CA ALA A 149 -37.63 -47.57 13.95
C ALA A 149 -37.06 -46.14 14.07
N ASN A 150 -37.84 -45.19 14.60
CA ASN A 150 -37.47 -43.77 14.81
C ASN A 150 -37.03 -43.06 13.52
N GLN A 151 -37.55 -43.49 12.37
CA GLN A 151 -37.25 -42.84 11.10
C GLN A 151 -38.20 -41.67 10.88
N GLU A 152 -37.71 -40.55 10.35
CA GLU A 152 -38.61 -39.44 9.99
C GLU A 152 -39.40 -39.79 8.72
N VAL A 153 -40.72 -39.80 8.84
CA VAL A 153 -41.65 -39.98 7.74
C VAL A 153 -42.46 -38.70 7.51
N ARG A 154 -42.78 -38.44 6.25
CA ARG A 154 -43.73 -37.40 5.87
C ARG A 154 -45.11 -38.04 5.77
N VAL A 155 -46.09 -37.49 6.48
CA VAL A 155 -47.45 -38.01 6.53
C VAL A 155 -48.43 -37.02 5.93
N LEU A 156 -49.34 -37.52 5.09
CA LEU A 156 -50.53 -36.82 4.63
C LEU A 156 -51.76 -37.48 5.26
N GLN A 157 -52.55 -36.69 5.97
CA GLN A 157 -53.81 -37.10 6.60
C GLN A 157 -54.98 -36.43 5.89
N ARG A 158 -56.07 -37.16 5.70
CA ARG A 158 -57.35 -36.61 5.22
C ARG A 158 -58.52 -37.20 6.00
N ARG A 159 -59.44 -36.33 6.42
CA ARG A 159 -60.75 -36.70 6.96
C ARG A 159 -61.71 -36.98 5.82
N ILE A 160 -62.46 -38.06 5.93
CA ILE A 160 -63.54 -38.42 5.03
C ILE A 160 -64.79 -38.76 5.85
N GLU A 161 -65.95 -38.61 5.23
CA GLU A 161 -67.22 -39.02 5.81
C GLU A 161 -67.80 -40.16 4.96
N VAL A 162 -68.06 -41.30 5.59
CA VAL A 162 -68.62 -42.50 4.95
C VAL A 162 -69.79 -42.96 5.79
N ASP A 163 -71.00 -42.93 5.23
CA ASP A 163 -72.25 -43.34 5.90
C ASP A 163 -72.46 -42.74 7.30
N GLY A 164 -72.12 -41.45 7.47
CA GLY A 164 -72.23 -40.74 8.74
C GLY A 164 -71.14 -41.06 9.77
N GLN A 165 -70.13 -41.86 9.41
CA GLN A 165 -68.91 -42.08 10.19
C GLN A 165 -67.77 -41.22 9.65
N SER A 166 -67.12 -40.45 10.54
CA SER A 166 -65.93 -39.69 10.19
C SER A 166 -64.67 -40.54 10.36
N LEU A 167 -63.95 -40.78 9.27
CA LEU A 167 -62.72 -41.56 9.23
C LEU A 167 -61.54 -40.66 8.87
N VAL A 168 -60.37 -40.98 9.42
CA VAL A 168 -59.09 -40.34 9.09
C VAL A 168 -58.20 -41.37 8.42
N ILE A 169 -57.83 -41.09 7.18
CA ILE A 169 -56.82 -41.86 6.45
C ILE A 169 -55.51 -41.10 6.57
N ALA A 170 -54.45 -41.78 6.99
CA ALA A 170 -53.08 -41.27 6.97
C ALA A 170 -52.22 -42.13 6.05
N VAL A 171 -51.45 -41.50 5.18
CA VAL A 171 -50.45 -42.15 4.33
C VAL A 171 -49.10 -41.52 4.60
N ALA A 172 -48.09 -42.34 4.84
CA ALA A 172 -46.76 -41.91 5.19
C ALA A 172 -45.70 -42.56 4.28
N ALA A 173 -44.66 -41.81 3.98
CA ALA A 173 -43.47 -42.33 3.33
C ALA A 173 -42.19 -41.76 3.97
N ALA A 174 -41.13 -42.58 3.97
CA ALA A 174 -39.85 -42.22 4.54
C ALA A 174 -39.20 -41.04 3.80
N THR A 175 -38.61 -40.14 4.57
CA THR A 175 -37.96 -38.93 4.04
C THR A 175 -36.47 -39.12 3.76
N ALA A 176 -35.89 -40.29 4.07
CA ALA A 176 -34.46 -40.54 4.00
C ALA A 176 -33.89 -40.26 2.59
N ASP A 177 -34.52 -40.78 1.55
CA ASP A 177 -34.11 -40.57 0.16
C ASP A 177 -34.25 -39.10 -0.25
N PHE A 178 -35.40 -38.49 0.07
CA PHE A 178 -35.63 -37.06 -0.17
C PHE A 178 -34.60 -36.16 0.52
N ARG A 179 -34.25 -36.46 1.79
CA ARG A 179 -33.24 -35.75 2.55
C ARG A 179 -31.84 -35.95 1.97
N ALA A 180 -31.53 -37.15 1.49
CA ALA A 180 -30.26 -37.44 0.83
C ALA A 180 -30.12 -36.62 -0.46
N GLU A 181 -31.15 -36.60 -1.31
CA GLU A 181 -31.19 -35.77 -2.53
C GLU A 181 -31.07 -34.27 -2.21
N LEU A 182 -31.81 -33.79 -1.19
CA LEU A 182 -31.73 -32.40 -0.75
C LEU A 182 -30.33 -32.02 -0.25
N ASN A 183 -29.68 -32.90 0.50
CA ASN A 183 -28.32 -32.69 1.00
C ASN A 183 -27.30 -32.70 -0.14
N GLU A 184 -27.45 -33.61 -1.10
CA GLU A 184 -26.59 -33.66 -2.29
C GLU A 184 -26.75 -32.40 -3.15
N PHE A 185 -27.98 -31.98 -3.40
CA PHE A 185 -28.29 -30.73 -4.09
C PHE A 185 -27.67 -29.52 -3.36
N SER A 186 -27.90 -29.42 -2.04
CA SER A 186 -27.36 -28.34 -1.20
C SER A 186 -25.83 -28.30 -1.23
N ARG A 187 -25.17 -29.46 -1.18
CA ARG A 187 -23.71 -29.57 -1.32
C ARG A 187 -23.23 -29.11 -2.70
N SER A 188 -23.91 -29.54 -3.76
CA SER A 188 -23.58 -29.14 -5.13
C SER A 188 -23.72 -27.63 -5.34
N VAL A 189 -24.81 -27.03 -4.83
CA VAL A 189 -25.03 -25.58 -4.81
C VAL A 189 -23.92 -24.88 -4.02
N ALA A 190 -23.59 -25.35 -2.82
CA ALA A 190 -22.55 -24.76 -1.99
C ALA A 190 -21.18 -24.77 -2.69
N ILE A 191 -20.77 -25.90 -3.28
CA ILE A 191 -19.51 -26.01 -4.03
C ILE A 191 -19.51 -25.05 -5.22
N THR A 192 -20.60 -25.02 -5.99
CA THR A 192 -20.73 -24.13 -7.15
C THR A 192 -20.63 -22.66 -6.74
N LEU A 193 -21.31 -22.26 -5.66
CA LEU A 193 -21.25 -20.89 -5.13
C LEU A 193 -19.86 -20.53 -4.62
N VAL A 194 -19.14 -21.45 -3.99
CA VAL A 194 -17.74 -21.24 -3.56
C VAL A 194 -16.83 -21.04 -4.78
N VAL A 195 -16.96 -21.84 -5.83
CA VAL A 195 -16.17 -21.67 -7.07
C VAL A 195 -16.45 -20.31 -7.71
N ILE A 196 -17.72 -19.92 -7.81
CA ILE A 196 -18.13 -18.59 -8.32
C ILE A 196 -17.56 -17.48 -7.42
N TRP A 197 -17.61 -17.64 -6.10
CA TRP A 197 -17.07 -16.68 -5.14
C TRP A 197 -15.57 -16.47 -5.33
N ILE A 198 -14.79 -17.56 -5.44
CA ILE A 198 -13.34 -17.50 -5.68
C ILE A 198 -13.05 -16.77 -7.00
N GLY A 199 -13.78 -17.12 -8.07
CA GLY A 199 -13.64 -16.47 -9.38
C GLY A 199 -13.93 -14.98 -9.33
N LEU A 200 -15.01 -14.58 -8.65
CA LEU A 200 -15.44 -13.18 -8.52
C LEU A 200 -14.44 -12.36 -7.69
N VAL A 201 -14.02 -12.87 -6.53
CA VAL A 201 -13.01 -12.21 -5.69
C VAL A 201 -11.68 -12.10 -6.42
N GLY A 202 -11.25 -13.15 -7.12
CA GLY A 202 -10.03 -13.16 -7.92
C GLY A 202 -10.07 -12.15 -9.07
N ALA A 203 -11.18 -12.07 -9.80
CA ALA A 203 -11.39 -11.10 -10.88
C ALA A 203 -11.36 -9.66 -10.35
N ILE A 204 -12.05 -9.37 -9.25
CA ILE A 204 -12.06 -8.04 -8.63
C ILE A 204 -10.66 -7.67 -8.13
N PHE A 205 -9.95 -8.60 -7.50
CA PHE A 205 -8.57 -8.38 -7.08
C PHE A 205 -7.66 -8.01 -8.26
N LEU A 206 -7.77 -8.76 -9.37
CA LEU A 206 -7.00 -8.48 -10.58
C LEU A 206 -7.38 -7.12 -11.18
N GLN A 207 -8.67 -6.81 -11.28
CA GLN A 207 -9.18 -5.53 -11.79
C GLN A 207 -8.64 -4.35 -10.98
N VAL A 208 -8.68 -4.42 -9.65
CA VAL A 208 -8.14 -3.38 -8.76
C VAL A 208 -6.62 -3.26 -8.91
N LYS A 209 -5.90 -4.39 -8.96
CA LYS A 209 -4.44 -4.41 -9.10
C LYS A 209 -3.98 -3.80 -10.43
N VAL A 210 -4.65 -4.15 -11.53
CA VAL A 210 -4.37 -3.61 -12.87
C VAL A 210 -4.81 -2.15 -12.96
N GLY A 211 -6.01 -1.82 -12.46
CA GLY A 211 -6.57 -0.47 -12.51
C GLY A 211 -5.80 0.58 -11.70
N LEU A 212 -5.17 0.19 -10.58
CA LEU A 212 -4.35 1.09 -9.76
C LEU A 212 -2.86 1.12 -10.16
N ARG A 213 -2.44 0.29 -11.13
CA ARG A 213 -1.05 0.27 -11.61
C ARG A 213 -0.60 1.62 -12.19
N PRO A 214 -1.40 2.35 -12.99
CA PRO A 214 -1.00 3.67 -13.50
C PRO A 214 -0.77 4.70 -12.37
N LEU A 215 -1.55 4.65 -11.29
CA LEU A 215 -1.38 5.54 -10.14
C LEU A 215 -0.05 5.27 -9.42
N ALA A 216 0.36 4.00 -9.31
CA ALA A 216 1.65 3.63 -8.77
C ALA A 216 2.81 4.14 -9.65
N ARG A 217 2.66 4.08 -10.98
CA ARG A 217 3.62 4.66 -11.94
C ARG A 217 3.72 6.17 -11.81
N LEU A 218 2.59 6.88 -11.74
CA LEU A 218 2.57 8.33 -11.55
C LEU A 218 3.32 8.74 -10.27
N ARG A 219 3.09 8.00 -9.17
CA ARG A 219 3.82 8.21 -7.91
C ARG A 219 5.32 8.00 -8.06
N SER A 220 5.77 6.96 -8.76
CA SER A 220 7.20 6.74 -8.98
C SER A 220 7.80 7.82 -9.89
N SER A 221 7.14 8.19 -10.98
CA SER A 221 7.62 9.25 -11.88
C SER A 221 7.75 10.59 -11.17
N LEU A 222 6.81 10.94 -10.27
CA LEU A 222 6.93 12.14 -9.45
C LEU A 222 8.10 12.06 -8.46
N ALA A 223 8.39 10.87 -7.91
CA ALA A 223 9.56 10.67 -7.06
C ALA A 223 10.86 10.83 -7.86
N ASP A 224 10.92 10.30 -9.08
CA ASP A 224 12.07 10.46 -9.98
C ASP A 224 12.32 11.93 -10.34
N VAL A 225 11.25 12.72 -10.58
CA VAL A 225 11.38 14.17 -10.74
C VAL A 225 11.92 14.83 -9.48
N ARG A 226 11.38 14.47 -8.31
CA ARG A 226 11.83 15.02 -7.01
C ARG A 226 13.29 14.68 -6.69
N GLU A 227 13.77 13.56 -7.18
CA GLU A 227 15.16 13.10 -7.04
C GLU A 227 16.08 13.62 -8.14
N GLY A 228 15.56 14.21 -9.22
CA GLY A 228 16.37 14.67 -10.37
C GLY A 228 16.73 13.64 -11.40
N LYS A 229 16.12 12.46 -11.33
CA LYS A 229 16.32 11.41 -12.33
C LYS A 229 15.55 11.71 -13.63
N ALA A 230 14.54 12.56 -13.55
CA ALA A 230 13.72 13.00 -14.67
C ALA A 230 13.35 14.49 -14.55
N ASP A 231 13.16 15.16 -15.68
CA ASP A 231 12.71 16.56 -15.72
C ASP A 231 11.19 16.72 -15.73
N ARG A 232 10.46 15.67 -16.10
CA ARG A 232 9.00 15.68 -16.26
C ARG A 232 8.40 14.34 -15.88
N ILE A 233 7.12 14.35 -15.56
CA ILE A 233 6.30 13.17 -15.37
C ILE A 233 5.90 12.61 -16.73
N ASP A 234 5.93 11.29 -16.86
CA ASP A 234 5.46 10.57 -18.04
C ASP A 234 3.95 10.80 -18.26
N GLU A 235 3.59 11.15 -19.49
CA GLU A 235 2.23 11.47 -19.90
C GLU A 235 1.51 10.26 -20.53
N ASP A 236 2.18 9.11 -20.69
CA ASP A 236 1.57 7.84 -21.12
C ASP A 236 0.71 7.22 -20.00
N LEU A 237 -0.39 7.90 -19.70
CA LEU A 237 -1.35 7.58 -18.65
C LEU A 237 -2.77 7.49 -19.24
N PRO A 238 -3.67 6.74 -18.59
CA PRO A 238 -5.08 6.70 -18.98
C PRO A 238 -5.71 8.10 -19.04
N SER A 239 -6.77 8.24 -19.85
CA SER A 239 -7.49 9.50 -20.07
C SER A 239 -7.93 10.22 -18.80
N GLU A 240 -8.18 9.48 -17.73
CA GLU A 240 -8.60 10.00 -16.42
C GLU A 240 -7.45 10.64 -15.64
N LEU A 241 -6.20 10.22 -15.91
CA LEU A 241 -5.00 10.68 -15.21
C LEU A 241 -4.13 11.61 -16.07
N ALA A 242 -4.27 11.58 -17.40
CA ALA A 242 -3.51 12.44 -18.30
C ALA A 242 -3.62 13.95 -17.97
N PRO A 243 -4.81 14.52 -17.68
CA PRO A 243 -4.92 15.94 -17.30
C PRO A 243 -4.11 16.30 -16.05
N LEU A 244 -4.07 15.40 -15.06
CA LEU A 244 -3.31 15.60 -13.83
C LEU A 244 -1.80 15.61 -14.09
N ALA A 245 -1.31 14.75 -14.98
CA ALA A 245 0.10 14.74 -15.37
C ALA A 245 0.51 16.04 -16.08
N VAL A 246 -0.34 16.55 -16.98
CA VAL A 246 -0.13 17.83 -17.66
C VAL A 246 -0.06 18.98 -16.64
N GLU A 247 -0.97 19.03 -15.68
CA GLU A 247 -1.03 20.10 -14.68
C GLU A 247 0.16 20.04 -13.70
N LEU A 248 0.59 18.83 -13.31
CA LEU A 248 1.82 18.63 -12.54
C LEU A 248 3.06 19.07 -13.33
N ASN A 249 3.17 18.72 -14.62
CA ASN A 249 4.25 19.17 -15.48
C ASN A 249 4.27 20.70 -15.61
N ALA A 250 3.11 21.34 -15.76
CA ALA A 250 3.01 22.81 -15.79
C ALA A 250 3.49 23.45 -14.48
N LEU A 251 3.15 22.87 -13.32
CA LEU A 251 3.65 23.32 -12.02
C LEU A 251 5.17 23.14 -11.88
N ILE A 252 5.72 22.02 -12.36
CA ILE A 252 7.17 21.76 -12.36
C ILE A 252 7.90 22.83 -13.19
N VAL A 253 7.42 23.10 -14.41
CA VAL A 253 7.99 24.13 -15.30
C VAL A 253 7.90 25.51 -14.66
N SER A 254 6.72 25.90 -14.15
CA SER A 254 6.53 27.20 -13.50
C SER A 254 7.47 27.38 -12.30
N ASN A 255 7.64 26.35 -11.47
CA ASN A 255 8.54 26.42 -10.33
C ASN A 255 10.01 26.56 -10.76
N LYS A 256 10.43 25.86 -11.83
CA LYS A 256 11.78 26.00 -12.41
C LYS A 256 12.03 27.43 -12.88
N GLU A 257 11.09 28.02 -13.62
CA GLU A 257 11.20 29.41 -14.08
C GLU A 257 11.26 30.41 -12.92
N ILE A 258 10.49 30.20 -11.85
CA ILE A 258 10.51 31.07 -10.66
C ILE A 258 11.90 31.01 -10.00
N VAL A 259 12.48 29.82 -9.88
CA VAL A 259 13.83 29.64 -9.31
C VAL A 259 14.89 30.28 -10.20
N GLU A 260 14.85 30.08 -11.52
CA GLU A 260 15.78 30.70 -12.47
C GLU A 260 15.68 32.23 -12.45
N ARG A 261 14.46 32.79 -12.47
CA ARG A 261 14.26 34.25 -12.35
C ARG A 261 14.79 34.80 -11.04
N SER A 262 14.56 34.10 -9.93
CA SER A 262 15.08 34.48 -8.62
C SER A 262 16.61 34.52 -8.63
N ARG A 263 17.27 33.52 -9.25
CA ARG A 263 18.75 33.48 -9.40
C ARG A 263 19.27 34.67 -10.20
N THR A 264 18.70 34.94 -11.37
CA THR A 264 19.11 36.06 -12.23
C THR A 264 18.90 37.40 -11.53
N HIS A 265 17.77 37.58 -10.84
CA HIS A 265 17.47 38.82 -10.12
C HIS A 265 18.45 39.08 -8.98
N VAL A 266 18.76 38.05 -8.17
CA VAL A 266 19.78 38.12 -7.12
C VAL A 266 21.14 38.46 -7.72
N GLY A 267 21.55 37.79 -8.80
CA GLY A 267 22.82 38.07 -9.50
C GLY A 267 22.94 39.52 -10.00
N ASN A 268 21.89 40.05 -10.62
CA ASN A 268 21.86 41.43 -11.11
C ASN A 268 21.91 42.45 -9.96
N LEU A 269 21.22 42.17 -8.85
CA LEU A 269 21.20 43.03 -7.67
C LEU A 269 22.59 43.08 -7.01
N ALA A 270 23.31 41.95 -6.98
CA ALA A 270 24.70 41.90 -6.52
C ALA A 270 25.60 42.83 -7.31
N HIS A 271 25.53 42.73 -8.63
CA HIS A 271 26.37 43.52 -9.53
C HIS A 271 26.05 45.01 -9.42
N GLY A 272 24.75 45.35 -9.37
CA GLY A 272 24.27 46.72 -9.22
C GLY A 272 24.68 47.40 -7.91
N LEU A 273 24.88 46.63 -6.83
CA LEU A 273 25.34 47.17 -5.54
C LEU A 273 26.87 47.18 -5.40
N LYS A 274 27.58 46.20 -5.97
CA LYS A 274 29.05 46.08 -5.85
C LYS A 274 29.79 47.22 -6.55
N THR A 275 29.33 47.63 -7.72
CA THR A 275 29.95 48.69 -8.52
C THR A 275 29.97 50.05 -7.80
N PRO A 276 28.84 50.61 -7.33
CA PRO A 276 28.85 51.89 -6.61
C PRO A 276 29.58 51.80 -5.27
N LEU A 277 29.49 50.67 -4.54
CA LEU A 277 30.24 50.48 -3.29
C LEU A 277 31.76 50.44 -3.53
N SER A 278 32.21 49.86 -4.63
CA SER A 278 33.62 49.84 -5.00
C SER A 278 34.13 51.24 -5.36
N VAL A 279 33.31 52.05 -6.03
CA VAL A 279 33.62 53.47 -6.31
C VAL A 279 33.71 54.26 -5.00
N ILE A 280 32.72 54.16 -4.12
CA ILE A 280 32.72 54.85 -2.81
C ILE A 280 33.94 54.44 -1.98
N ALA A 281 34.26 53.13 -1.94
CA ALA A 281 35.40 52.63 -1.19
C ALA A 281 36.75 53.09 -1.79
N ASN A 282 36.85 53.21 -3.11
CA ASN A 282 38.05 53.70 -3.78
C ASN A 282 38.25 55.21 -3.56
N GLU A 283 37.22 56.03 -3.78
CA GLU A 283 37.25 57.49 -3.56
C GLU A 283 37.59 57.84 -2.10
N ALA A 284 37.02 57.08 -1.14
CA ALA A 284 37.33 57.24 0.28
C ALA A 284 38.75 56.81 0.66
N ARG A 285 39.36 55.87 -0.08
CA ARG A 285 40.78 55.47 0.12
C ARG A 285 41.77 56.47 -0.47
N SER A 286 41.39 57.18 -1.53
CA SER A 286 42.23 58.20 -2.17
C SER A 286 42.17 59.58 -1.49
N THR A 287 41.34 59.74 -0.45
CA THR A 287 41.24 60.98 0.34
C THR A 287 41.79 60.78 1.74
N GLU A 288 42.71 61.65 2.20
CA GLU A 288 43.28 61.57 3.55
C GLU A 288 42.35 62.21 4.61
N GLY A 289 42.12 61.52 5.72
CA GLY A 289 41.45 62.07 6.89
C GLY A 289 40.58 61.09 7.69
N PRO A 290 40.21 61.42 8.94
CA PRO A 290 39.43 60.52 9.81
C PRO A 290 38.05 60.15 9.24
N PHE A 291 37.40 61.08 8.54
CA PHE A 291 36.10 60.84 7.92
C PHE A 291 36.19 59.88 6.73
N ALA A 292 37.19 60.06 5.86
CA ALA A 292 37.43 59.20 4.70
C ALA A 292 37.72 57.75 5.12
N SER A 293 38.52 57.56 6.18
CA SER A 293 38.78 56.23 6.75
C SER A 293 37.50 55.52 7.24
N LYS A 294 36.60 56.25 7.92
CA LYS A 294 35.32 55.72 8.38
C LYS A 294 34.40 55.37 7.22
N VAL A 295 34.36 56.17 6.15
CA VAL A 295 33.55 55.87 4.96
C VAL A 295 34.06 54.62 4.25
N ALA A 296 35.39 54.46 4.11
CA ALA A 296 35.98 53.26 3.52
C ALA A 296 35.69 52.00 4.36
N GLU A 297 35.76 52.10 5.69
CA GLU A 297 35.39 51.03 6.61
C GLU A 297 33.90 50.64 6.47
N GLN A 298 32.99 51.62 6.47
CA GLN A 298 31.55 51.35 6.32
C GLN A 298 31.20 50.77 4.94
N ALA A 299 31.83 51.25 3.86
CA ALA A 299 31.65 50.67 2.53
C ALA A 299 32.12 49.20 2.48
N GLN A 300 33.21 48.88 3.18
CA GLN A 300 33.70 47.50 3.30
C GLN A 300 32.74 46.61 4.12
N VAL A 301 32.18 47.13 5.22
CA VAL A 301 31.14 46.44 6.01
C VAL A 301 29.90 46.16 5.16
N MET A 302 29.39 47.15 4.44
CA MET A 302 28.24 47.00 3.55
C MET A 302 28.49 45.98 2.44
N SER A 303 29.67 46.05 1.79
CA SER A 303 30.08 45.07 0.78
C SER A 303 30.07 43.64 1.34
N THR A 304 30.60 43.45 2.55
CA THR A 304 30.62 42.16 3.23
C THR A 304 29.21 41.67 3.58
N GLN A 305 28.33 42.55 4.07
CA GLN A 305 26.94 42.21 4.37
C GLN A 305 26.15 41.84 3.12
N ILE A 306 26.29 42.61 2.04
CA ILE A 306 25.64 42.33 0.74
C ILE A 306 26.10 40.98 0.22
N GLN A 307 27.41 40.71 0.24
CA GLN A 307 27.95 39.41 -0.16
C GLN A 307 27.32 38.28 0.66
N HIS A 308 27.21 38.44 1.99
CA HIS A 308 26.61 37.46 2.89
C HIS A 308 25.10 37.27 2.66
N HIS A 309 24.35 38.33 2.39
CA HIS A 309 22.93 38.24 2.04
C HIS A 309 22.71 37.62 0.67
N LEU A 310 23.61 37.89 -0.29
CA LEU A 310 23.58 37.31 -1.62
C LEU A 310 23.88 35.82 -1.59
N GLU A 311 24.90 35.42 -0.84
CA GLU A 311 25.19 34.02 -0.55
C GLU A 311 23.98 33.37 0.09
N ARG A 312 23.42 33.91 1.18
CA ARG A 312 22.19 33.37 1.79
C ARG A 312 21.01 33.26 0.83
N ALA A 313 20.81 34.24 -0.04
CA ALA A 313 19.75 34.20 -1.06
C ALA A 313 20.00 33.08 -2.08
N ARG A 314 21.27 32.88 -2.51
CA ARG A 314 21.68 31.72 -3.30
C ARG A 314 21.48 30.41 -2.53
N MET A 315 21.80 30.35 -1.23
CA MET A 315 21.55 29.19 -0.36
C MET A 315 20.07 28.82 -0.28
N ALA A 316 19.18 29.81 -0.14
CA ALA A 316 17.75 29.58 -0.11
C ALA A 316 17.19 29.10 -1.46
N ALA A 317 17.74 29.58 -2.57
CA ALA A 317 17.37 29.15 -3.92
C ALA A 317 17.91 27.75 -4.26
N GLN A 318 19.14 27.42 -3.89
CA GLN A 318 19.78 26.12 -4.18
C GLN A 318 19.21 24.97 -3.35
N ARG A 319 18.76 25.20 -2.10
CA ARG A 319 18.02 24.18 -1.32
C ARG A 319 16.69 23.75 -1.96
N ARG A 320 16.17 24.53 -2.93
CA ARG A 320 14.94 24.24 -3.69
C ARG A 320 15.19 23.69 -5.09
N VAL A 321 16.45 23.51 -5.50
CA VAL A 321 16.77 22.91 -6.79
C VAL A 321 16.58 21.41 -6.68
N ILE A 322 15.35 21.02 -6.98
CA ILE A 322 15.01 19.66 -7.29
C ILE A 322 15.75 19.30 -8.58
N GLY A 323 16.69 18.38 -8.47
CA GLY A 323 17.10 17.55 -9.59
C GLY A 323 18.35 17.92 -10.37
N VAL A 324 19.29 18.64 -9.77
CA VAL A 324 20.63 18.81 -10.35
C VAL A 324 21.62 17.87 -9.68
N SER A 325 22.38 17.13 -10.49
CA SER A 325 23.43 16.22 -10.03
C SER A 325 24.65 16.26 -10.95
N ALA A 326 25.81 15.87 -10.44
CA ALA A 326 27.06 15.83 -11.17
C ALA A 326 27.81 14.52 -10.91
N ASP A 327 28.36 13.91 -11.96
CA ASP A 327 29.25 12.74 -11.81
C ASP A 327 30.58 13.19 -11.19
N VAL A 328 30.97 12.56 -10.07
CA VAL A 328 32.10 13.01 -9.25
C VAL A 328 33.44 12.69 -9.91
N GLU A 329 33.62 11.46 -10.40
CA GLU A 329 34.88 11.02 -11.01
C GLU A 329 35.28 11.90 -12.21
N PRO A 330 34.42 12.16 -13.21
CA PRO A 330 34.84 12.90 -14.41
C PRO A 330 35.19 14.35 -14.11
N ALA A 331 34.50 14.96 -13.13
CA ALA A 331 34.76 16.32 -12.67
C ALA A 331 36.13 16.43 -12.00
N LEU A 332 36.39 15.57 -11.00
CA LEU A 332 37.64 15.59 -10.24
C LEU A 332 38.84 15.12 -11.07
N ALA A 333 38.68 14.07 -11.88
CA ALA A 333 39.75 13.56 -12.73
C ALA A 333 40.24 14.63 -13.73
N ARG A 334 39.32 15.46 -14.24
CA ARG A 334 39.67 16.57 -15.13
C ARG A 334 40.49 17.64 -14.41
N LEU A 335 40.11 18.00 -13.18
CA LEU A 335 40.85 18.95 -12.35
C LEU A 335 42.24 18.41 -11.99
N VAL A 336 42.35 17.16 -11.53
CA VAL A 336 43.64 16.54 -11.20
C VAL A 336 44.57 16.53 -12.41
N ARG A 337 44.09 16.13 -13.59
CA ARG A 337 44.90 16.16 -14.82
C ARG A 337 45.40 17.56 -15.17
N ALA A 338 44.54 18.58 -15.02
CA ALA A 338 44.93 19.96 -15.26
C ALA A 338 46.02 20.42 -14.26
N MET A 339 45.84 20.12 -12.98
CA MET A 339 46.78 20.50 -11.92
C MET A 339 48.12 19.78 -12.02
N ALA A 340 48.12 18.50 -12.40
CA ALA A 340 49.34 17.73 -12.66
C ALA A 340 50.14 18.30 -13.83
N LYS A 341 49.45 18.80 -14.87
CA LYS A 341 50.12 19.47 -16.00
C LYS A 341 50.73 20.81 -15.60
N ILE A 342 50.05 21.59 -14.76
CA ILE A 342 50.51 22.92 -14.30
C ILE A 342 51.70 22.80 -13.34
N ASN A 343 51.72 21.79 -12.48
CA ASN A 343 52.72 21.63 -11.42
C ASN A 343 53.80 20.58 -11.71
N ARG A 344 53.97 20.15 -12.97
CA ARG A 344 54.89 19.07 -13.37
C ARG A 344 56.36 19.32 -12.97
N ASP A 345 56.78 20.58 -12.93
CA ASP A 345 58.17 20.92 -12.62
C ASP A 345 58.47 20.96 -11.12
N ARG A 346 57.43 20.81 -10.28
CA ARG A 346 57.54 20.92 -8.80
C ARG A 346 57.05 19.67 -8.06
N LEU A 347 56.04 18.98 -8.57
CA LEU A 347 55.47 17.79 -7.92
C LEU A 347 55.86 16.53 -8.69
N ASP A 348 56.22 15.48 -7.95
CA ASP A 348 56.58 14.19 -8.51
C ASP A 348 55.32 13.42 -8.95
N ASP A 349 54.24 13.48 -8.16
CA ASP A 349 52.97 12.85 -8.48
C ASP A 349 51.74 13.54 -7.83
N ILE A 350 50.58 13.39 -8.50
CA ILE A 350 49.26 13.67 -7.95
C ILE A 350 48.39 12.42 -8.10
N ALA A 351 48.35 11.60 -7.04
CA ALA A 351 47.57 10.37 -7.02
C ALA A 351 46.06 10.69 -6.97
N PHE A 352 45.26 10.00 -7.79
CA PHE A 352 43.80 10.13 -7.79
C PHE A 352 43.11 8.77 -7.71
N SER A 353 42.17 8.64 -6.77
CA SER A 353 41.35 7.44 -6.60
C SER A 353 39.90 7.82 -6.33
N CYS A 354 38.98 7.41 -7.20
CA CYS A 354 37.55 7.61 -7.03
C CYS A 354 36.78 6.36 -7.45
N PRO A 355 35.86 5.83 -6.61
CA PRO A 355 34.94 4.79 -7.03
C PRO A 355 34.02 5.26 -8.16
N ASP A 356 33.72 4.35 -9.08
CA ASP A 356 32.78 4.62 -10.17
C ASP A 356 31.34 4.83 -9.65
N GLY A 357 30.58 5.66 -10.37
CA GLY A 357 29.15 5.83 -10.15
C GLY A 357 28.75 6.72 -8.97
N LEU A 358 29.70 7.45 -8.35
CA LEU A 358 29.38 8.47 -7.37
C LEU A 358 28.79 9.72 -8.04
N LYS A 359 27.62 10.14 -7.57
CA LYS A 359 26.94 11.36 -8.02
C LYS A 359 26.75 12.33 -6.88
N PHE A 360 27.27 13.54 -7.06
CA PHE A 360 27.06 14.65 -6.16
C PHE A 360 25.66 15.23 -6.39
N ARG A 361 24.92 15.44 -5.31
CA ARG A 361 23.61 16.11 -5.34
C ARG A 361 23.77 17.63 -5.36
N GLY A 362 24.28 18.16 -6.47
CA GLY A 362 24.48 19.59 -6.68
C GLY A 362 25.03 19.93 -8.07
N GLU A 363 25.36 21.22 -8.27
CA GLU A 363 25.89 21.71 -9.55
C GLU A 363 27.35 21.28 -9.75
N GLN A 364 27.68 20.83 -10.96
CA GLN A 364 29.04 20.40 -11.31
C GLN A 364 30.08 21.52 -11.11
N GLN A 365 29.72 22.77 -11.45
CA GLN A 365 30.62 23.92 -11.30
C GLN A 365 30.98 24.17 -9.84
N ASP A 366 30.02 24.01 -8.91
CA ASP A 366 30.26 24.16 -7.47
C ASP A 366 31.18 23.06 -6.94
N LEU A 367 30.98 21.80 -7.37
CA LEU A 367 31.88 20.71 -7.03
C LEU A 367 33.31 21.00 -7.51
N GLU A 368 33.44 21.50 -8.73
CA GLU A 368 34.73 21.83 -9.33
C GLU A 368 35.40 23.02 -8.64
N GLU A 369 34.64 24.02 -8.21
CA GLU A 369 35.15 25.15 -7.45
C GLU A 369 35.63 24.72 -6.05
N MET A 370 34.86 23.89 -5.35
CA MET A 370 35.28 23.36 -4.04
C MET A 370 36.55 22.51 -4.16
N ALA A 371 36.53 21.50 -5.01
CA ALA A 371 37.66 20.59 -5.16
C ALA A 371 38.88 21.28 -5.78
N GLY A 372 38.67 22.18 -6.75
CA GLY A 372 39.73 22.96 -7.37
C GLY A 372 40.48 23.82 -6.36
N ASN A 373 39.77 24.50 -5.46
CA ASN A 373 40.38 25.28 -4.38
C ASN A 373 41.20 24.41 -3.41
N LEU A 374 40.72 23.21 -3.07
CA LEU A 374 41.44 22.30 -2.19
C LEU A 374 42.70 21.72 -2.85
N ILE A 375 42.58 21.26 -4.09
CA ILE A 375 43.70 20.69 -4.86
C ILE A 375 44.75 21.76 -5.16
N ASP A 376 44.34 22.98 -5.51
CA ASP A 376 45.25 24.11 -5.72
C ASP A 376 46.03 24.47 -4.45
N ASN A 377 45.35 24.48 -3.29
CA ASN A 377 46.04 24.65 -2.02
C ASN A 377 47.04 23.51 -1.75
N ALA A 378 46.63 22.25 -1.90
CA ALA A 378 47.53 21.11 -1.67
C ALA A 378 48.76 21.18 -2.58
N CYS A 379 48.57 21.43 -3.88
CA CYS A 379 49.67 21.62 -4.82
C CYS A 379 50.60 22.76 -4.38
N LYS A 380 50.07 23.92 -3.95
CA LYS A 380 50.87 25.08 -3.52
C LYS A 380 51.79 24.79 -2.34
N TRP A 381 51.34 23.98 -1.38
CA TRP A 381 52.04 23.74 -0.12
C TRP A 381 52.77 22.40 -0.03
N ALA A 382 52.47 21.46 -0.92
CA ALA A 382 53.15 20.16 -0.99
C ALA A 382 54.66 20.32 -1.25
N GLY A 383 55.43 19.40 -0.67
CA GLY A 383 56.84 19.23 -0.99
C GLY A 383 57.00 18.55 -2.34
N THR A 384 56.45 17.34 -2.48
CA THR A 384 56.60 16.50 -3.68
C THR A 384 55.35 15.71 -4.07
N HIS A 385 54.45 15.40 -3.12
CA HIS A 385 53.34 14.48 -3.32
C HIS A 385 51.99 15.07 -2.89
N VAL A 386 50.97 14.89 -3.74
CA VAL A 386 49.55 15.18 -3.42
C VAL A 386 48.72 13.94 -3.68
N ALA A 387 47.75 13.65 -2.82
CA ALA A 387 46.80 12.56 -3.00
C ALA A 387 45.35 13.07 -2.91
N VAL A 388 44.53 12.68 -3.88
CA VAL A 388 43.09 12.98 -3.93
C VAL A 388 42.34 11.65 -3.92
N SER A 389 41.60 11.38 -2.84
CA SER A 389 40.78 10.17 -2.74
C SER A 389 39.32 10.50 -2.46
N VAL A 390 38.42 9.66 -2.97
CA VAL A 390 36.97 9.80 -2.78
C VAL A 390 36.42 8.52 -2.18
N GLN A 391 35.58 8.63 -1.16
CA GLN A 391 34.95 7.46 -0.53
C GLN A 391 33.51 7.73 -0.08
N LYS A 392 32.67 6.69 -0.06
CA LYS A 392 31.32 6.79 0.52
C LYS A 392 31.42 6.82 2.03
N VAL A 393 30.59 7.64 2.67
CA VAL A 393 30.49 7.68 4.13
C VAL A 393 29.33 6.77 4.55
N GLU A 394 29.65 5.66 5.21
CA GLU A 394 28.63 4.79 5.82
C GLU A 394 28.06 5.49 7.07
N SER A 395 26.93 6.17 6.93
CA SER A 395 26.30 6.87 8.05
C SER A 395 25.16 6.02 8.62
N GLY A 396 25.38 5.41 9.79
CA GLY A 396 24.45 4.44 10.40
C GLY A 396 23.09 5.01 10.83
N HIS A 397 22.88 6.33 10.82
CA HIS A 397 21.64 6.95 11.33
C HIS A 397 21.21 8.25 10.61
N SER A 398 21.90 8.69 9.54
CA SER A 398 21.50 9.87 8.76
C SER A 398 20.62 9.48 7.59
N ALA A 399 19.46 10.13 7.45
CA ALA A 399 18.51 9.91 6.37
C ALA A 399 19.02 10.32 4.96
N ARG A 400 20.31 10.64 4.82
CA ARG A 400 20.96 11.07 3.57
C ARG A 400 22.28 10.33 3.41
N ALA A 401 22.50 9.72 2.25
CA ALA A 401 23.79 9.16 1.87
C ALA A 401 24.79 10.31 1.63
N LEU A 402 26.03 10.15 2.09
CA LEU A 402 27.10 11.14 1.95
C LEU A 402 28.32 10.47 1.32
N PHE A 403 29.18 11.28 0.70
CA PHE A 403 30.52 10.90 0.29
C PHE A 403 31.51 11.97 0.74
N GLU A 404 32.79 11.61 0.82
CA GLU A 404 33.85 12.54 1.15
C GLU A 404 34.95 12.55 0.09
N VAL A 405 35.48 13.75 -0.14
CA VAL A 405 36.67 14.02 -0.96
C VAL A 405 37.78 14.39 0.01
N LEU A 406 38.86 13.61 -0.01
CA LEU A 406 40.05 13.79 0.80
C LEU A 406 41.16 14.32 -0.11
N VAL A 407 41.73 15.47 0.24
CA VAL A 407 42.90 16.04 -0.43
C VAL A 407 44.03 16.13 0.59
N GLU A 408 45.12 15.43 0.33
CA GLU A 408 46.27 15.27 1.23
C GLU A 408 47.57 15.73 0.56
N ASP A 409 48.44 16.41 1.31
CA ASP A 409 49.79 16.80 0.87
C ASP A 409 50.90 16.35 1.85
N ASP A 410 52.14 16.35 1.39
CA ASP A 410 53.38 16.08 2.14
C ASP A 410 54.11 17.36 2.60
N GLY A 411 53.42 18.49 2.62
CA GLY A 411 53.98 19.78 3.02
C GLY A 411 54.21 19.93 4.53
N PRO A 412 54.52 21.15 5.03
CA PRO A 412 54.73 21.41 6.46
C PRO A 412 53.46 21.17 7.31
N GLY A 413 52.29 21.23 6.68
CA GLY A 413 50.98 21.14 7.33
C GLY A 413 50.66 22.37 8.20
N LEU A 414 49.61 22.25 9.01
CA LEU A 414 49.17 23.29 9.95
C LEU A 414 49.06 22.71 11.37
N SER A 415 49.38 23.52 12.38
CA SER A 415 49.03 23.23 13.78
C SER A 415 47.52 23.28 14.00
N GLU A 416 47.04 22.74 15.12
CA GLU A 416 45.60 22.69 15.41
C GLU A 416 44.96 24.09 15.49
N GLU A 417 45.67 25.05 16.08
CA GLU A 417 45.21 26.44 16.19
C GLU A 417 45.22 27.15 14.82
N GLU A 418 46.24 26.89 13.99
CA GLU A 418 46.30 27.39 12.62
C GLU A 418 45.16 26.86 11.76
N ARG A 419 44.77 25.58 11.91
CA ARG A 419 43.63 25.00 11.18
C ARG A 419 42.32 25.72 11.49
N LYS A 420 42.07 26.04 12.77
CA LYS A 420 40.86 26.78 13.19
C LYS A 420 40.83 28.20 12.63
N VAL A 421 41.99 28.81 12.39
CA VAL A 421 42.11 30.15 11.81
C VAL A 421 42.05 30.12 10.28
N ALA A 422 42.63 29.12 9.64
CA ALA A 422 42.72 29.00 8.18
C ALA A 422 41.36 28.88 7.47
N VAL A 423 40.33 28.36 8.17
CA VAL A 423 38.96 28.28 7.66
C VAL A 423 38.22 29.62 7.76
N LYS A 424 38.71 30.58 8.57
CA LYS A 424 38.07 31.91 8.74
C LYS A 424 38.42 32.83 7.57
N ARG A 425 37.42 33.56 7.06
CA ARG A 425 37.53 34.46 5.90
C ARG A 425 38.68 35.48 6.03
N GLY A 426 39.49 35.57 4.97
CA GLY A 426 40.40 36.71 4.73
C GLY A 426 41.67 36.77 5.58
N ARG A 427 42.05 35.69 6.28
CA ARG A 427 43.32 35.63 7.01
C ARG A 427 44.29 34.65 6.36
N ARG A 428 45.45 35.16 5.94
CA ARG A 428 46.60 34.36 5.50
C ARG A 428 47.50 34.09 6.71
N LEU A 429 47.98 32.85 6.83
CA LEU A 429 48.99 32.49 7.83
C LEU A 429 50.42 32.79 7.34
N ASP A 430 50.60 32.83 6.02
CA ASP A 430 51.87 33.17 5.38
C ASP A 430 51.62 34.07 4.15
N GLU A 431 52.29 35.22 4.14
CA GLU A 431 52.17 36.28 3.14
C GLU A 431 53.10 36.08 1.93
N THR A 432 54.05 35.14 2.00
CA THR A 432 55.09 34.94 0.98
C THR A 432 54.62 34.20 -0.28
N VAL A 433 53.59 33.36 -0.19
CA VAL A 433 53.07 32.57 -1.32
C VAL A 433 51.90 33.29 -2.02
N PRO A 434 51.93 33.58 -3.34
CA PRO A 434 50.87 34.35 -4.01
C PRO A 434 49.46 33.72 -3.87
N GLY A 435 48.49 34.49 -3.33
CA GLY A 435 47.09 34.05 -3.19
C GLY A 435 46.20 35.04 -2.42
N THR A 436 44.87 34.95 -2.61
CA THR A 436 43.87 35.87 -2.01
C THR A 436 43.45 35.47 -0.59
N GLY A 437 43.80 34.27 -0.10
CA GLY A 437 43.38 33.78 1.21
C GLY A 437 41.87 33.47 1.33
N LEU A 438 41.14 33.41 0.21
CA LEU A 438 39.70 33.20 0.19
C LEU A 438 39.29 31.74 -0.09
N GLY A 439 40.19 30.92 -0.64
CA GLY A 439 39.89 29.58 -1.14
C GLY A 439 39.20 28.67 -0.10
N LEU A 440 39.81 28.49 1.09
CA LEU A 440 39.23 27.61 2.13
C LEU A 440 37.89 28.11 2.67
N SER A 441 37.70 29.43 2.78
CA SER A 441 36.41 29.98 3.20
C SER A 441 35.31 29.75 2.16
N ILE A 442 35.64 29.86 0.87
CA ILE A 442 34.70 29.56 -0.23
C ILE A 442 34.29 28.08 -0.16
N VAL A 443 35.26 27.18 0.04
CA VAL A 443 34.97 25.73 0.17
C VAL A 443 34.07 25.46 1.36
N ALA A 444 34.35 26.05 2.53
CA ALA A 444 33.53 25.86 3.73
C ALA A 444 32.10 26.38 3.55
N ASP A 445 31.95 27.57 2.94
CA ASP A 445 30.65 28.18 2.67
C ASP A 445 29.83 27.34 1.67
N LEU A 446 30.48 26.83 0.62
CA LEU A 446 29.84 26.02 -0.41
C LEU A 446 29.57 24.57 0.06
N ALA A 447 30.40 24.00 0.93
CA ALA A 447 30.10 22.72 1.57
C ALA A 447 28.85 22.85 2.46
N ALA A 448 28.80 23.90 3.29
CA ALA A 448 27.66 24.18 4.17
C ALA A 448 26.36 24.46 3.38
N LEU A 449 26.46 25.06 2.19
CA LEU A 449 25.35 25.25 1.25
C LEU A 449 24.61 23.94 0.96
N TYR A 450 25.35 22.89 0.64
CA TYR A 450 24.84 21.58 0.28
C TYR A 450 24.51 20.71 1.51
N GLY A 451 24.69 21.24 2.72
CA GLY A 451 24.56 20.47 3.96
C GLY A 451 25.71 19.49 4.20
N GLY A 452 26.85 19.77 3.58
CA GLY A 452 28.13 19.12 3.81
C GLY A 452 28.99 19.86 4.84
N GLU A 453 30.23 19.43 4.97
CA GLU A 453 31.19 19.97 5.94
C GLU A 453 32.62 19.95 5.36
N LEU A 454 33.44 20.93 5.74
CA LEU A 454 34.88 20.93 5.50
C LEU A 454 35.61 20.81 6.84
N ALA A 455 36.47 19.80 6.97
CA ALA A 455 37.37 19.61 8.10
C ALA A 455 38.84 19.61 7.64
N LEU A 456 39.73 20.09 8.50
CA LEU A 456 41.17 20.08 8.26
C LEU A 456 41.87 19.22 9.32
N GLU A 457 42.64 18.24 8.88
CA GLU A 457 43.31 17.24 9.70
C GLU A 457 44.82 17.17 9.34
N ARG A 458 45.59 16.41 10.12
CA ARG A 458 46.99 16.12 9.76
C ARG A 458 46.98 14.98 8.74
N SER A 459 47.69 15.14 7.63
CA SER A 459 47.86 14.08 6.63
C SER A 459 48.86 13.02 7.12
N GLN A 460 48.64 11.77 6.73
CA GLN A 460 49.61 10.69 6.94
C GLN A 460 50.87 10.86 6.07
N LEU A 461 50.77 11.63 4.98
CA LEU A 461 51.92 12.01 4.13
C LEU A 461 52.82 13.05 4.79
N GLY A 462 52.41 13.63 5.91
CA GLY A 462 53.18 14.61 6.67
C GLY A 462 52.59 16.01 6.67
N GLY A 463 51.80 16.40 5.66
CA GLY A 463 51.25 17.76 5.52
C GLY A 463 49.81 17.92 6.01
N LEU A 464 48.97 18.60 5.22
CA LEU A 464 47.57 18.86 5.54
C LEU A 464 46.63 17.84 4.87
N LYS A 465 45.56 17.46 5.58
CA LYS A 465 44.44 16.69 5.03
C LYS A 465 43.19 17.54 5.04
N ALA A 466 42.68 17.91 3.88
CA ALA A 466 41.38 18.56 3.73
C ALA A 466 40.30 17.50 3.45
N ARG A 467 39.33 17.39 4.35
CA ARG A 467 38.21 16.45 4.28
C ARG A 467 36.93 17.21 3.97
N LEU A 468 36.44 17.07 2.74
CA LEU A 468 35.21 17.68 2.26
C LEU A 468 34.10 16.64 2.17
N VAL A 469 33.07 16.74 3.02
CA VAL A 469 31.92 15.84 3.06
C VAL A 469 30.76 16.48 2.30
N LEU A 470 30.14 15.75 1.37
CA LEU A 470 29.06 16.24 0.51
C LEU A 470 27.92 15.22 0.38
N PRO A 471 26.69 15.68 0.06
CA PRO A 471 25.56 14.79 -0.17
C PRO A 471 25.70 13.96 -1.45
N LEU A 472 25.50 12.65 -1.30
CA LEU A 472 25.36 11.71 -2.40
C LEU A 472 23.92 11.76 -2.93
N LEU A 473 23.75 11.55 -4.24
CA LEU A 473 22.43 11.41 -4.88
C LEU A 473 21.73 10.10 -4.50
#